data_AF-A0A2E1HPN4-F1
#
_entry.id   AF-A0A2E1HPN4-F1
#
_cell.length_a   1.000
_cell.length_b   1.000
_cell.length_c   1.000
_cell.angle_alpha   90.00
_cell.angle_beta   90.00
_cell.angle_gamma   90.00
#
_symmetry.space_group_name_H-M   'P 1'
#
loop_
_entity.id
_entity.type
_entity.pdbx_description
1 polymer ?
#
loop_
_entity_poly.entity_id
_entity_poly.type
_entity_poly.pdbx_seq_one_letter_code
_entity_poly.pdbx_strand_id
1 'polypeptide(L)'
;RYRGHSMSDAQHYRTKDEVEEYRKIDPISQVKKILLDKKYATKADIEKIDSRVKEKVKECEKFAEDSPFPDKNLLYDAVYEQKDYPFLKHKL
;
A
#
# COMPACT_ATOMS: atom_id res chain seq x y z
N ARG A 1 14.30 -4.16 1.22
CA ARG A 1 13.41 -3.46 0.26
C ARG A 1 13.76 -3.90 -1.16
N TYR A 2 12.79 -4.32 -1.98
CA TYR A 2 13.06 -4.76 -3.36
C TYR A 2 13.08 -3.62 -4.38
N ARG A 3 12.38 -2.52 -4.11
CA ARG A 3 12.38 -1.29 -4.94
C ARG A 3 13.28 -0.20 -4.34
N GLY A 4 13.42 0.92 -5.06
CA GLY A 4 14.16 2.10 -4.61
C GLY A 4 13.55 2.78 -3.40
N HIS A 5 14.23 3.81 -2.90
CA HIS A 5 13.78 4.59 -1.75
C HIS A 5 12.41 5.22 -1.99
N SER A 6 12.17 5.65 -3.23
CA SER A 6 10.89 6.14 -3.72
C SER A 6 10.70 5.72 -5.18
N MET A 7 9.59 6.14 -5.78
CA MET A 7 9.32 5.94 -7.21
C MET A 7 10.36 6.61 -8.12
N SER A 8 11.09 7.62 -7.63
CA SER A 8 12.09 8.37 -8.39
C SER A 8 13.52 7.83 -8.24
N ASP A 9 13.75 6.90 -7.30
CA ASP A 9 15.09 6.37 -7.02
C ASP A 9 15.41 5.15 -7.89
N ALA A 10 16.38 5.32 -8.79
CA ALA A 10 16.87 4.30 -9.71
C ALA A 10 17.84 3.27 -9.08
N GLN A 11 18.21 3.43 -7.80
CA GLN A 11 18.96 2.43 -7.01
C GLN A 11 20.41 2.17 -7.44
N HIS A 12 21.11 3.17 -7.98
CA HIS A 12 22.48 3.01 -8.48
C HIS A 12 23.53 2.61 -7.41
N TYR A 13 23.17 2.66 -6.13
CA TYR A 13 24.03 2.34 -4.99
C TYR A 13 24.04 0.85 -4.58
N ARG A 14 23.34 -0.03 -5.32
CA ARG A 14 23.30 -1.48 -5.05
C ARG A 14 23.21 -2.27 -6.35
N THR A 15 23.62 -3.53 -6.31
CA THR A 15 23.56 -4.39 -7.50
C THR A 15 22.20 -5.07 -7.62
N LYS A 16 21.85 -5.48 -8.84
CA LYS A 16 20.67 -6.30 -9.10
C LYS A 16 20.81 -7.68 -8.44
N ASP A 17 22.00 -8.26 -8.48
CA ASP A 17 22.29 -9.57 -7.91
C ASP A 17 22.04 -9.60 -6.39
N GLU A 18 22.47 -8.55 -5.67
CA GLU A 18 22.16 -8.42 -4.24
C GLU A 18 20.65 -8.43 -4.01
N VAL A 19 19.86 -7.70 -4.81
CA VAL A 19 18.38 -7.69 -4.70
C VAL A 19 17.81 -9.09 -4.88
N GLU A 20 18.29 -9.83 -5.89
CA GLU A 20 17.81 -11.17 -6.21
C GLU A 20 18.20 -12.21 -5.16
N GLU A 21 19.39 -12.11 -4.55
CA GLU A 21 19.75 -12.94 -3.39
C GLU A 21 18.77 -12.75 -2.23
N TYR A 22 18.38 -11.50 -1.93
CA TYR A 22 17.38 -11.22 -0.89
C TYR A 22 15.96 -11.64 -1.28
N ARG A 23 15.63 -11.80 -2.56
CA ARG A 23 14.32 -12.35 -2.99
C ARG A 23 14.21 -13.83 -2.68
N LYS A 24 15.32 -14.59 -2.68
CA LYS A 24 15.32 -16.02 -2.32
C LYS A 24 14.83 -16.27 -0.89
N ILE A 25 15.00 -15.28 -0.02
CA ILE A 25 14.53 -15.32 1.37
C ILE A 25 13.25 -14.49 1.58
N ASP A 26 12.45 -14.26 0.55
CA ASP A 26 11.14 -13.59 0.66
C ASP A 26 10.25 -14.26 1.73
N PRO A 27 9.81 -13.52 2.78
CA PRO A 27 9.03 -14.09 3.86
C PRO A 27 7.70 -14.68 3.39
N ILE A 28 7.06 -14.10 2.36
CA ILE A 28 5.79 -14.62 1.84
C ILE A 28 6.00 -16.00 1.21
N SER A 29 7.03 -16.13 0.38
CA SER A 29 7.40 -17.39 -0.25
C SER A 29 7.82 -18.46 0.77
N GLN A 30 8.58 -18.09 1.81
CA GLN A 30 8.96 -19.00 2.89
C GLN A 30 7.75 -19.52 3.68
N VAL A 31 6.85 -18.61 4.08
CA VAL A 31 5.64 -18.99 4.82
C VAL A 31 4.73 -19.85 3.95
N LYS A 32 4.55 -19.50 2.67
CA LYS A 32 3.79 -20.31 1.70
C LYS A 32 4.33 -21.74 1.62
N LYS A 33 5.66 -21.91 1.56
CA LYS A 33 6.29 -23.23 1.57
C LYS A 33 5.95 -23.99 2.86
N ILE A 34 6.11 -23.36 4.02
CA ILE A 34 5.82 -23.99 5.32
C ILE A 34 4.35 -24.45 5.40
N LEU A 35 3.40 -23.61 4.97
CA LEU A 35 1.98 -23.92 4.98
C LEU A 35 1.66 -25.16 4.13
N LEU A 36 2.27 -25.28 2.95
CA LEU A 36 2.09 -26.41 2.04
C LEU A 36 2.77 -27.68 2.56
N ASP A 37 4.03 -27.57 2.99
CA ASP A 37 4.82 -28.71 3.50
C ASP A 37 4.18 -29.32 4.75
N LYS A 38 3.65 -28.49 5.64
CA LYS A 38 2.94 -28.90 6.85
C LYS A 38 1.46 -29.24 6.63
N LYS A 39 0.96 -29.09 5.40
CA LYS A 39 -0.45 -29.31 5.03
C LYS A 39 -1.44 -28.47 5.85
N TYR A 40 -1.04 -27.28 6.26
CA TYR A 40 -1.92 -26.31 6.93
C TYR A 40 -2.83 -25.57 5.96
N ALA A 41 -2.47 -25.56 4.67
CA ALA A 41 -3.31 -25.07 3.58
C ALA A 41 -3.03 -25.88 2.31
N THR A 42 -4.00 -25.93 1.42
CA THR A 42 -3.82 -26.45 0.06
C THR A 42 -3.41 -25.34 -0.91
N LYS A 43 -2.95 -25.70 -2.11
CA LYS A 43 -2.71 -24.71 -3.18
C LYS A 43 -3.97 -23.92 -3.53
N ALA A 44 -5.12 -24.60 -3.57
CA ALA A 44 -6.41 -23.98 -3.85
C ALA A 44 -6.81 -22.95 -2.77
N ASP A 45 -6.53 -23.23 -1.49
CA ASP A 45 -6.79 -22.27 -0.41
C ASP A 45 -5.96 -20.99 -0.59
N ILE A 46 -4.68 -21.15 -0.95
CA ILE A 46 -3.76 -20.04 -1.18
C ILE A 46 -4.21 -19.22 -2.41
N GLU A 47 -4.58 -19.88 -3.50
CA GLU A 47 -5.09 -19.21 -4.72
C GLU A 47 -6.38 -18.44 -4.46
N LYS A 48 -7.26 -18.96 -3.60
CA LYS A 48 -8.47 -18.28 -3.15
C LYS A 48 -8.15 -17.02 -2.36
N ILE A 49 -7.15 -17.07 -1.48
CA ILE A 49 -6.68 -15.90 -0.72
C ILE A 49 -6.08 -14.87 -1.67
N ASP A 50 -5.20 -15.27 -2.58
CA ASP A 50 -4.55 -14.38 -3.55
C ASP A 50 -5.58 -13.66 -4.43
N SER A 51 -6.57 -14.40 -4.93
CA SER A 51 -7.65 -13.85 -5.75
C SER A 51 -8.48 -12.82 -4.98
N ARG A 52 -8.90 -13.16 -3.75
CA ARG A 52 -9.66 -12.26 -2.88
C ARG A 52 -8.89 -10.97 -2.56
N VAL A 53 -7.59 -11.07 -2.27
CA VAL A 53 -6.75 -9.90 -1.98
C VAL A 53 -6.61 -9.02 -3.23
N LYS A 54 -6.37 -9.60 -4.41
CA LYS A 54 -6.30 -8.85 -5.68
C LYS A 54 -7.59 -8.10 -5.97
N GLU A 55 -8.73 -8.75 -5.81
CA GLU A 55 -10.03 -8.13 -5.98
C GLU A 55 -10.20 -6.96 -5.00
N LYS A 56 -9.84 -7.17 -3.72
CA LYS A 56 -9.95 -6.11 -2.72
C LYS A 56 -9.07 -4.90 -2.99
N VAL A 57 -7.82 -5.13 -3.44
CA VAL A 57 -6.92 -4.05 -3.84
C VAL A 57 -7.49 -3.28 -5.02
N LYS A 58 -8.04 -3.96 -6.03
CA LYS A 58 -8.68 -3.32 -7.19
C LYS A 58 -9.89 -2.48 -6.80
N GLU A 59 -10.71 -2.93 -5.86
CA GLU A 59 -11.81 -2.13 -5.29
C GLU A 59 -11.28 -0.85 -4.64
N CYS A 60 -10.22 -0.95 -3.82
CA CYS A 60 -9.61 0.20 -3.15
C CYS A 60 -8.99 1.19 -4.15
N GLU A 61 -8.29 0.69 -5.18
CA GLU A 61 -7.73 1.51 -6.27
C GLU A 61 -8.83 2.28 -6.98
N LYS A 62 -9.89 1.59 -7.41
CA LYS A 62 -11.05 2.22 -8.07
C LYS A 62 -11.70 3.27 -7.18
N PHE A 63 -11.90 2.97 -5.90
CA PHE A 63 -12.44 3.95 -4.95
C PHE A 63 -11.55 5.18 -4.85
N ALA A 64 -10.23 5.01 -4.78
CA ALA A 64 -9.30 6.13 -4.69
C ALA A 64 -9.26 6.98 -5.98
N GLU A 65 -9.33 6.35 -7.15
CA GLU A 65 -9.37 7.03 -8.46
C GLU A 65 -10.70 7.77 -8.70
N ASP A 66 -11.82 7.17 -8.31
CA ASP A 66 -13.16 7.74 -8.48
C ASP A 66 -13.49 8.79 -7.39
N SER A 67 -12.69 8.88 -6.33
CA SER A 67 -12.91 9.83 -5.24
C SER A 67 -12.68 11.28 -5.72
N PRO A 68 -13.62 12.21 -5.44
CA PRO A 68 -13.43 13.60 -5.79
C PRO A 68 -12.27 14.21 -5.01
N PHE A 69 -11.63 15.23 -5.59
CA PHE A 69 -10.72 16.08 -4.84
C PHE A 69 -11.43 16.70 -3.62
N PRO A 70 -10.68 16.95 -2.52
CA PRO A 70 -11.23 17.62 -1.36
C PRO A 70 -11.75 19.03 -1.72
N ASP A 71 -12.75 19.51 -0.99
CA ASP A 71 -13.17 20.91 -1.06
C ASP A 71 -11.96 21.82 -0.80
N LYS A 72 -11.79 22.86 -1.62
CA LYS A 72 -10.67 23.80 -1.50
C LYS A 72 -10.65 24.48 -0.13
N ASN A 73 -11.81 24.65 0.53
CA ASN A 73 -11.91 25.23 1.86
C ASN A 73 -11.15 24.41 2.93
N LEU A 74 -10.99 23.09 2.74
CA LEU A 74 -10.22 22.23 3.63
C LEU A 74 -8.74 22.65 3.75
N LEU A 75 -8.20 23.35 2.75
CA LEU A 75 -6.87 23.93 2.81
C LEU A 75 -6.69 24.85 4.03
N TYR A 76 -7.77 25.54 4.42
CA TYR A 76 -7.76 26.53 5.50
C TYR A 76 -8.31 25.95 6.81
N ASP A 77 -9.30 25.06 6.72
CA ASP A 77 -10.06 24.60 7.89
C ASP A 77 -9.23 23.72 8.83
N ALA A 78 -8.24 23.00 8.30
CA ALA A 78 -7.38 22.09 9.07
C ALA A 78 -6.13 22.75 9.69
N VAL A 79 -6.00 24.08 9.61
CA VAL A 79 -4.82 24.80 10.16
C VAL A 79 -4.93 25.02 11.66
N TYR A 80 -6.11 25.37 12.15
CA TYR A 80 -6.40 25.56 13.58
C TYR A 80 -7.68 24.82 13.95
N GLU A 81 -7.76 24.27 15.15
CA GLU A 81 -8.98 23.62 15.64
C GLU A 81 -10.07 24.64 16.01
N GLN A 82 -9.69 25.89 16.33
CA GLN A 82 -10.59 26.95 16.75
C GLN A 82 -11.76 27.11 15.76
N LYS A 83 -12.99 27.06 16.30
CA LYS A 83 -14.24 27.17 15.54
C LYS A 83 -14.50 28.62 15.12
N ASP A 84 -14.39 29.56 16.04
CA ASP A 84 -14.61 31.00 15.84
C ASP A 84 -13.36 31.72 15.29
N TYR A 85 -12.66 31.09 14.35
CA TYR A 85 -11.42 31.66 13.82
C TYR A 85 -11.71 32.92 12.98
N PRO A 86 -11.31 34.13 13.42
CA PRO A 86 -11.89 35.38 12.93
C PRO A 86 -11.48 35.76 11.50
N PHE A 87 -10.53 35.04 10.92
CA PHE A 87 -9.97 35.33 9.59
C PHE A 87 -10.51 34.42 8.47
N LEU A 88 -11.30 33.39 8.80
CA LEU A 88 -11.92 32.50 7.82
C LEU A 88 -13.44 32.64 7.89
N LYS A 89 -14.04 33.20 6.83
CA LYS A 89 -15.49 33.51 6.79
C LYS A 89 -16.37 32.29 6.49
N HIS A 90 -15.78 31.23 5.94
CA HIS A 90 -16.50 30.01 5.53
C HIS A 90 -16.46 28.91 6.59
N LYS A 91 -15.64 29.09 7.62
CA LYS A 91 -15.51 28.15 8.74
C LYS A 91 -16.64 28.45 9.73
N LEU A 92 -17.53 27.49 9.94
CA LEU A 92 -18.66 27.59 10.89
C LEU A 92 -18.17 27.57 12.34
#